data_AF-A0AAW4QGA0-F1
#
_entry.id   AF-A0AAW4QGA0-F1
#
_cell.length_a   1.000
_cell.length_b   1.000
_cell.length_c   1.000
_cell.angle_alpha   90.00
_cell.angle_beta   90.00
_cell.angle_gamma   90.00
#
_symmetry.space_group_name_H-M   'P 1'
#
loop_
_entity.id
_entity.type
_entity.pdbx_description
1 polymer ?
#
loop_
_entity_poly.entity_id
_entity_poly.type
_entity_poly.pdbx_seq_one_letter_code
_entity_poly.pdbx_strand_id
1 'polypeptide(L)'
;MVKVVKENPYPKTTQLIYSQASERIAEKYNAWAERQPKRPAKVDVYSDTKLLTNVLEYHTTKKINEGNYSKLVSLDLAKALVTNLGFKDLNEVYWGDPEIYFEDYIVTLLLEMQESKDYSRYFWDIPLSTKEDVEKFYKNYKDEILDDGESSRSLVSSFIDFIYNVHESLEPVGEVFEFQDVKVDNSGLKNISSETLTFENLPHSLDVLINEVLLPFIYNVGFDDFNQLFDQEDQKKHIVSKIKIKKTNKK
;
A
#
# COMPACT_ATOMS: atom_id res chain seq x y z
N MET A 1 -16.28 -8.70 27.23
CA MET A 1 -15.72 -9.09 25.91
C MET A 1 -14.39 -8.39 25.76
N VAL A 2 -13.29 -9.12 25.87
CA VAL A 2 -11.96 -8.60 25.54
C VAL A 2 -11.95 -8.45 24.02
N LYS A 3 -11.85 -7.20 23.52
CA LYS A 3 -11.54 -6.97 22.11
C LYS A 3 -10.17 -7.62 21.90
N VAL A 4 -10.15 -8.77 21.22
CA VAL A 4 -8.92 -9.28 20.63
C VAL A 4 -8.53 -8.24 19.60
N VAL A 5 -7.62 -7.34 19.96
CA VAL A 5 -6.89 -6.56 18.98
C VAL A 5 -6.19 -7.62 18.16
N LYS A 6 -6.70 -7.89 16.95
CA LYS A 6 -6.02 -8.76 16.00
C LYS A 6 -4.64 -8.13 15.86
N GLU A 7 -3.60 -8.81 16.35
CA GLU A 7 -2.23 -8.31 16.23
C GLU A 7 -2.03 -7.96 14.76
N ASN A 8 -1.56 -6.74 14.52
CA ASN A 8 -1.28 -6.29 13.18
C ASN A 8 -0.27 -7.27 12.56
N PRO A 9 -0.61 -8.00 11.49
CA PRO A 9 0.30 -8.98 10.90
C PRO A 9 1.50 -8.31 10.21
N TYR A 10 1.42 -7.00 9.94
CA TYR A 10 2.45 -6.24 9.22
C TYR A 10 2.95 -5.03 10.02
N PRO A 11 3.51 -5.21 11.24
CA PRO A 11 3.88 -4.11 12.12
C PRO A 11 4.96 -3.18 11.55
N LYS A 12 5.95 -3.70 10.82
CA LYS A 12 7.04 -2.92 10.21
C LYS A 12 6.51 -2.09 9.04
N THR A 13 5.74 -2.70 8.15
CA THR A 13 5.12 -2.03 7.00
C THR A 13 4.18 -0.92 7.47
N THR A 14 3.39 -1.23 8.48
CA THR A 14 2.48 -0.28 9.09
C THR A 14 3.27 0.88 9.68
N GLN A 15 4.27 0.61 10.52
CA GLN A 15 5.13 1.66 11.10
C GLN A 15 5.77 2.57 10.06
N LEU A 16 6.21 2.03 8.92
CA LEU A 16 6.76 2.81 7.81
C LEU A 16 5.71 3.81 7.28
N ILE A 17 4.51 3.34 6.92
CA ILE A 17 3.42 4.19 6.40
C ILE A 17 3.08 5.32 7.39
N TYR A 18 2.94 5.01 8.69
CA TYR A 18 2.63 6.04 9.68
C TYR A 18 3.79 7.01 9.88
N SER A 19 5.04 6.56 9.77
CA SER A 19 6.21 7.43 9.91
C SER A 19 6.23 8.46 8.79
N GLN A 20 5.93 8.05 7.56
CA GLN A 20 5.87 8.93 6.40
C GLN A 20 4.73 9.94 6.49
N ALA A 21 3.53 9.50 6.89
CA ALA A 21 2.41 10.42 7.12
C ALA A 21 2.72 11.42 8.25
N SER A 22 3.33 10.96 9.35
CA SER A 22 3.74 11.81 10.47
C SER A 22 4.74 12.89 10.04
N GLU A 23 5.76 12.52 9.27
CA GLU A 23 6.78 13.44 8.76
C GLU A 23 6.14 14.52 7.89
N ARG A 24 5.31 14.15 6.92
CA ARG A 24 4.61 15.10 6.05
C ARG A 24 3.68 16.04 6.81
N ILE A 25 2.94 15.52 7.79
CA ILE A 25 2.07 16.31 8.66
C ILE A 25 2.90 17.30 9.49
N ALA A 26 4.05 16.86 10.01
CA ALA A 26 4.96 17.73 10.74
C ALA A 26 5.51 18.85 9.86
N GLU A 27 5.93 18.56 8.63
CA GLU A 27 6.39 19.55 7.66
C GLU A 27 5.32 20.61 7.36
N LYS A 28 4.10 20.18 7.01
CA LYS A 28 2.99 21.12 6.74
C LYS A 28 2.61 21.94 7.97
N TYR A 29 2.60 21.32 9.15
CA TYR A 29 2.33 22.03 10.40
C TYR A 29 3.40 23.08 10.69
N ASN A 30 4.69 22.76 10.55
CA ASN A 30 5.78 23.70 10.78
C ASN A 30 5.74 24.86 9.78
N ALA A 31 5.54 24.57 8.50
CA ALA A 31 5.39 25.60 7.47
C ALA A 31 4.17 26.51 7.71
N TRP A 32 3.05 25.94 8.16
CA TRP A 32 1.88 26.73 8.58
C TRP A 32 2.19 27.58 9.80
N ALA A 33 2.89 27.02 10.79
CA ALA A 33 3.20 27.68 12.05
C ALA A 33 4.13 28.88 11.87
N GLU A 34 5.13 28.78 10.99
CA GLU A 34 6.04 29.87 10.62
C GLU A 34 5.34 31.05 9.95
N ARG A 35 4.24 30.79 9.25
CA ARG A 35 3.44 31.83 8.57
C ARG A 35 2.49 32.56 9.51
N GLN A 36 2.32 32.11 10.76
CA GLN A 36 1.38 32.73 11.67
C GLN A 36 1.95 34.02 12.26
N PRO A 37 1.15 35.12 12.29
CA PRO A 37 1.60 36.41 12.83
C PRO A 37 1.79 36.39 14.35
N LYS A 38 1.24 35.38 15.04
CA LYS A 38 1.38 35.14 16.48
C LYS A 38 1.78 33.69 16.68
N ARG A 39 2.37 33.39 17.85
CA ARG A 39 2.72 32.02 18.23
C ARG A 39 1.48 31.12 18.11
N PRO A 40 1.46 30.17 17.17
CA PRO A 40 0.29 29.33 16.93
C PRO A 40 0.08 28.36 18.10
N ALA A 41 -1.19 28.11 18.43
CA ALA A 41 -1.55 27.06 19.37
C ALA A 41 -2.00 25.82 18.58
N LYS A 42 -1.63 24.62 19.07
CA LYS A 42 -2.07 23.35 18.46
C LYS A 42 -3.60 23.23 18.36
N VAL A 43 -4.31 23.85 19.30
CA VAL A 43 -5.78 23.90 19.33
C VAL A 43 -6.38 24.62 18.12
N ASP A 44 -5.60 25.50 17.48
CA ASP A 44 -6.02 26.23 16.27
C ASP A 44 -6.10 25.28 15.05
N VAL A 45 -5.42 24.14 15.11
CA VAL A 45 -5.44 23.10 14.06
C VAL A 45 -6.40 21.97 14.42
N TYR A 46 -6.35 21.48 15.66
CA TYR A 46 -7.21 20.40 16.13
C TYR A 46 -7.41 20.45 17.64
N SER A 47 -8.65 20.20 18.08
CA SER A 47 -9.06 20.33 19.48
C SER A 47 -8.36 19.33 20.41
N ASP A 48 -8.14 18.09 19.97
CA ASP A 48 -7.31 17.13 20.70
C ASP A 48 -5.83 17.36 20.41
N THR A 49 -5.26 18.30 21.16
CA THR A 49 -3.85 18.68 21.04
C THR A 49 -2.87 17.56 21.42
N LYS A 50 -3.31 16.57 22.20
CA LYS A 50 -2.48 15.41 22.55
C LYS A 50 -2.37 14.48 21.35
N LEU A 51 -3.49 14.19 20.69
CA LEU A 51 -3.49 13.40 19.46
C LEU A 51 -2.64 14.07 18.38
N LEU A 52 -2.85 15.37 18.14
CA LEU A 52 -2.05 16.13 17.18
C LEU A 52 -0.55 16.09 17.52
N THR A 53 -0.18 16.27 18.80
CA THR A 53 1.23 16.18 19.22
C THR A 53 1.81 14.80 18.93
N ASN A 54 1.08 13.72 19.25
CA ASN A 54 1.54 12.36 18.97
C ASN A 54 1.80 12.15 17.48
N VAL A 55 0.92 12.65 16.61
CA VAL A 55 1.09 12.56 15.15
C VAL A 55 2.31 13.34 14.68
N LEU A 56 2.52 14.55 15.17
CA LEU A 56 3.66 15.38 14.78
C LEU A 56 5.00 14.77 15.20
N GLU A 57 5.04 14.05 16.33
CA GLU A 57 6.27 13.49 16.90
C GLU A 57 6.52 12.02 16.52
N TYR A 58 5.58 11.35 15.85
CA TYR A 58 5.64 9.91 15.61
C TYR A 58 6.83 9.49 14.73
N HIS A 59 7.13 10.21 13.63
CA HIS A 59 8.26 9.90 12.75
C HIS A 59 9.61 9.90 13.49
N THR A 60 9.74 10.73 14.53
CA THR A 60 10.94 10.79 15.38
C THR A 60 10.90 9.74 16.49
N THR A 61 9.79 9.64 17.22
CA THR A 61 9.71 8.83 18.43
C THR A 61 9.47 7.36 18.16
N LYS A 62 8.78 7.04 17.06
CA LYS A 62 8.33 5.70 16.66
C LYS A 62 7.57 4.96 17.77
N LYS A 63 6.97 5.70 18.71
CA LYS A 63 6.27 5.17 19.88
C LYS A 63 4.77 5.31 19.70
N ILE A 64 4.06 4.19 19.80
CA ILE A 64 2.60 4.16 19.82
C ILE A 64 2.15 3.90 21.23
N ASN A 65 1.43 4.87 21.81
CA ASN A 65 0.71 4.61 23.05
C ASN A 65 -0.36 3.56 22.77
N GLU A 66 -0.33 2.46 23.52
CA GLU A 66 -1.33 1.35 23.46
C GLU A 66 -1.30 0.47 22.20
N GLY A 67 -0.24 0.54 21.38
CA GLY A 67 -0.06 -0.34 20.22
C GLY A 67 -1.12 -0.18 19.12
N ASN A 68 -1.94 0.87 19.19
CA ASN A 68 -3.07 1.05 18.30
C ASN A 68 -2.76 2.01 17.15
N TYR A 69 -2.07 1.49 16.13
CA TYR A 69 -1.75 2.19 14.88
C TYR A 69 -2.98 2.88 14.29
N SER A 70 -4.14 2.21 14.27
CA SER A 70 -5.41 2.69 13.69
C SER A 70 -5.80 4.11 14.15
N LYS A 71 -5.38 4.51 15.35
CA LYS A 71 -5.78 5.78 15.98
C LYS A 71 -4.77 6.90 15.84
N LEU A 72 -3.61 6.68 15.22
CA LEU A 72 -2.62 7.76 15.08
C LEU A 72 -3.21 8.92 14.27
N VAL A 73 -3.77 8.64 13.09
CA VAL A 73 -4.45 9.67 12.27
C VAL A 73 -5.92 9.29 12.09
N SER A 74 -6.75 9.66 13.07
CA SER A 74 -8.21 9.50 12.96
C SER A 74 -8.78 10.29 11.78
N LEU A 75 -9.92 9.86 11.24
CA LEU A 75 -10.58 10.55 10.12
C LEU A 75 -10.91 12.02 10.42
N ASP A 76 -11.35 12.32 11.64
CA ASP A 76 -11.67 13.69 12.06
C ASP A 76 -10.41 14.57 12.12
N LEU A 77 -9.30 14.01 12.62
CA LEU A 77 -8.01 14.69 12.56
C LEU A 77 -7.60 14.93 11.10
N ALA A 78 -7.66 13.92 10.23
CA ALA A 78 -7.29 14.07 8.82
C ALA A 78 -8.09 15.18 8.12
N LYS A 79 -9.41 15.24 8.34
CA LYS A 79 -10.28 16.33 7.83
C LYS A 79 -9.86 17.71 8.35
N ALA A 80 -9.50 17.81 9.63
CA ALA A 80 -8.99 19.05 10.20
C ALA A 80 -7.65 19.45 9.59
N LEU A 81 -6.75 18.51 9.33
CA LEU A 81 -5.46 18.77 8.67
C LEU A 81 -5.66 19.28 7.23
N VAL A 82 -6.58 18.69 6.46
CA VAL A 82 -6.97 19.21 5.12
C VAL A 82 -7.44 20.65 5.21
N THR A 83 -8.35 20.94 6.14
CA THR A 83 -8.94 22.28 6.29
C THR A 83 -7.91 23.32 6.72
N ASN A 84 -7.03 22.96 7.66
CA ASN A 84 -6.20 23.95 8.38
C ASN A 84 -4.75 24.04 7.88
N LEU A 85 -4.19 22.97 7.30
CA LEU A 85 -2.78 22.91 6.91
C LEU A 85 -2.57 22.88 5.39
N GLY A 86 -3.64 23.01 4.59
CA GLY A 86 -3.55 23.06 3.14
C GLY A 86 -3.12 21.74 2.50
N PHE A 87 -3.56 20.61 3.05
CA PHE A 87 -3.60 19.38 2.28
C PHE A 87 -4.71 19.47 1.23
N LYS A 88 -4.47 18.88 0.05
CA LYS A 88 -5.39 18.81 -1.07
C LYS A 88 -6.61 17.97 -0.71
N ASP A 89 -6.39 16.82 -0.09
CA ASP A 89 -7.40 15.83 0.25
C ASP A 89 -6.91 14.88 1.35
N LEU A 90 -7.77 13.93 1.73
CA LEU A 90 -7.44 12.90 2.73
C LEU A 90 -6.31 11.97 2.26
N ASN A 91 -6.20 11.72 0.95
CA ASN A 91 -5.18 10.86 0.41
C ASN A 91 -3.80 11.49 0.62
N GLU A 92 -3.64 12.79 0.37
CA GLU A 92 -2.38 13.49 0.65
C GLU A 92 -1.97 13.40 2.13
N VAL A 93 -2.94 13.40 3.06
CA VAL A 93 -2.68 13.26 4.50
C VAL A 93 -2.20 11.84 4.84
N TYR A 94 -2.92 10.82 4.39
CA TYR A 94 -2.64 9.42 4.74
C TYR A 94 -1.48 8.82 3.95
N TRP A 95 -1.46 9.03 2.64
CA TRP A 95 -0.60 8.31 1.70
C TRP A 95 0.35 9.26 0.99
N GLY A 96 -0.10 10.45 0.61
CA GLY A 96 0.73 11.43 -0.09
C GLY A 96 1.00 11.04 -1.51
N ASP A 97 2.27 11.09 -1.90
CA ASP A 97 2.71 10.68 -3.22
C ASP A 97 3.42 9.31 -3.11
N PRO A 98 2.75 8.21 -3.48
CA PRO A 98 3.32 6.87 -3.44
C PRO A 98 4.63 6.74 -4.19
N GLU A 99 4.80 7.44 -5.32
CA GLU A 99 5.98 7.31 -6.17
C GLU A 99 7.28 7.66 -5.44
N ILE A 100 7.21 8.52 -4.42
CA ILE A 100 8.38 8.94 -3.63
C ILE A 100 8.89 7.83 -2.71
N TYR A 101 8.01 6.96 -2.22
CA TYR A 101 8.34 6.00 -1.16
C TYR A 101 8.01 4.55 -1.49
N PHE A 102 7.56 4.27 -2.71
CA PHE A 102 7.04 2.96 -3.10
C PHE A 102 8.07 1.84 -2.95
N GLU A 103 9.34 2.11 -3.26
CA GLU A 103 10.42 1.13 -3.11
C GLU A 103 10.57 0.67 -1.66
N ASP A 104 10.73 1.61 -0.73
CA ASP A 104 10.84 1.32 0.70
C ASP A 104 9.62 0.56 1.22
N TYR A 105 8.43 0.93 0.72
CA TYR A 105 7.17 0.28 1.06
C TYR A 105 7.14 -1.18 0.61
N ILE A 106 7.37 -1.45 -0.69
CA ILE A 106 7.33 -2.80 -1.26
C ILE A 106 8.43 -3.68 -0.65
N VAL A 107 9.64 -3.15 -0.49
CA VAL A 107 10.74 -3.91 0.13
C VAL A 107 10.38 -4.32 1.56
N THR A 108 9.85 -3.39 2.36
CA THR A 108 9.45 -3.67 3.74
C THR A 108 8.33 -4.70 3.80
N LEU A 109 7.30 -4.55 2.96
CA LEU A 109 6.15 -5.43 2.91
C LEU A 109 6.53 -6.85 2.50
N LEU A 110 7.34 -7.02 1.46
CA LEU A 110 7.76 -8.34 0.99
C LEU A 110 8.59 -9.11 2.01
N LEU A 111 9.52 -8.42 2.67
CA LEU A 111 10.32 -9.04 3.74
C LEU A 111 9.45 -9.47 4.92
N GLU A 112 8.47 -8.65 5.30
CA GLU A 112 7.55 -8.98 6.39
C GLU A 112 6.58 -10.12 6.03
N MET A 113 6.10 -10.17 4.77
CA MET A 113 5.30 -11.28 4.27
C MET A 113 6.03 -12.62 4.34
N GLN A 114 7.34 -12.64 4.09
CA GLN A 114 8.14 -13.88 4.15
C GLN A 114 8.24 -14.46 5.57
N GLU A 115 8.21 -13.59 6.59
CA GLU A 115 8.18 -14.01 7.99
C GLU A 115 6.81 -14.63 8.37
N SER A 116 5.75 -14.34 7.60
CA SER A 116 4.42 -14.89 7.81
C SER A 116 4.28 -16.29 7.21
N LYS A 117 3.77 -17.24 8.03
CA LYS A 117 3.50 -18.62 7.59
C LYS A 117 2.50 -18.69 6.44
N ASP A 118 1.54 -17.76 6.39
CA ASP A 118 0.49 -17.74 5.38
C ASP A 118 1.04 -17.42 3.99
N TYR A 119 2.12 -16.63 3.93
CA TYR A 119 2.71 -16.14 2.69
C TYR A 119 4.04 -16.79 2.32
N SER A 120 4.74 -17.38 3.29
CA SER A 120 6.04 -18.02 3.08
C SER A 120 6.09 -18.95 1.85
N ARG A 121 5.03 -19.72 1.58
CA ARG A 121 4.93 -20.68 0.47
C ARG A 121 4.96 -20.03 -0.93
N TYR A 122 4.57 -18.78 -1.07
CA TYR A 122 4.56 -18.09 -2.38
C TYR A 122 5.97 -17.73 -2.86
N PHE A 123 6.98 -17.83 -1.99
CA PHE A 123 8.35 -17.38 -2.25
C PHE A 123 9.37 -18.51 -2.42
N TRP A 124 8.98 -19.78 -2.31
CA TRP A 124 9.93 -20.91 -2.21
C TRP A 124 10.87 -21.07 -3.43
N ASP A 125 10.44 -20.60 -4.61
CA ASP A 125 11.25 -20.64 -5.84
C ASP A 125 11.62 -19.25 -6.36
N ILE A 126 11.22 -18.19 -5.66
CA ILE A 126 11.45 -16.80 -6.07
C ILE A 126 12.65 -16.25 -5.29
N PRO A 127 13.67 -15.68 -5.94
CA PRO A 127 14.87 -15.17 -5.28
C PRO A 127 14.56 -13.84 -4.58
N LEU A 128 13.72 -13.86 -3.55
CA LEU A 128 13.32 -12.69 -2.75
C LEU A 128 13.70 -12.84 -1.27
N SER A 129 14.50 -13.84 -0.91
CA SER A 129 14.72 -14.25 0.49
C SER A 129 15.46 -13.25 1.39
N THR A 130 16.12 -12.24 0.81
CA THR A 130 16.90 -11.23 1.54
C THR A 130 16.51 -9.82 1.11
N LYS A 131 16.89 -8.81 1.91
CA LYS A 131 16.66 -7.41 1.52
C LYS A 131 17.32 -7.07 0.18
N GLU A 132 18.55 -7.53 -0.03
CA GLU A 132 19.30 -7.32 -1.27
C GLU A 132 18.60 -7.96 -2.46
N ASP A 133 18.04 -9.16 -2.27
CA ASP A 133 17.24 -9.86 -3.28
C ASP A 133 15.99 -9.06 -3.67
N VAL A 134 15.24 -8.56 -2.69
CA VAL A 134 14.02 -7.77 -2.94
C VAL A 134 14.33 -6.43 -3.60
N GLU A 135 15.40 -5.74 -3.18
CA GLU A 135 15.85 -4.51 -3.84
C GLU A 135 16.31 -4.78 -5.27
N LYS A 136 16.97 -5.91 -5.53
CA LYS A 136 17.37 -6.30 -6.88
C LYS A 136 16.16 -6.62 -7.75
N PHE A 137 15.15 -7.31 -7.21
CA PHE A 137 13.88 -7.53 -7.88
C PHE A 137 13.21 -6.20 -8.25
N TYR A 138 13.11 -5.26 -7.29
CA TYR A 138 12.52 -3.95 -7.54
C TYR A 138 13.24 -3.21 -8.68
N LYS A 139 14.58 -3.25 -8.69
CA LYS A 139 15.39 -2.62 -9.75
C LYS A 139 15.23 -3.30 -11.10
N ASN A 140 15.11 -4.62 -11.13
CA ASN A 140 14.97 -5.39 -12.36
C ASN A 140 13.63 -5.15 -13.05
N TYR A 141 12.56 -4.92 -12.27
CA TYR A 141 11.21 -4.71 -12.77
C TYR A 141 10.71 -3.28 -12.52
N LYS A 142 11.64 -2.33 -12.47
CA LYS A 142 11.33 -0.95 -12.11
C LYS A 142 10.29 -0.35 -13.05
N ASP A 143 10.41 -0.63 -14.34
CA ASP A 143 9.53 -0.10 -15.37
C ASP A 143 8.11 -0.69 -15.21
N GLU A 144 7.97 -2.00 -14.97
CA GLU A 144 6.67 -2.64 -14.71
C GLU A 144 6.05 -2.25 -13.37
N ILE A 145 6.88 -1.90 -12.39
CA ILE A 145 6.43 -1.45 -11.07
C ILE A 145 5.92 -0.02 -11.13
N LEU A 146 6.64 0.88 -11.80
CA LEU A 146 6.35 2.32 -11.79
C LEU A 146 5.42 2.73 -12.93
N ASP A 147 5.68 2.24 -14.14
CA ASP A 147 5.11 2.78 -15.36
C ASP A 147 4.08 1.82 -15.99
N ASP A 148 2.94 2.38 -16.41
CA ASP A 148 1.95 1.62 -17.14
C ASP A 148 2.51 1.24 -18.52
N GLY A 149 2.52 -0.05 -18.83
CA GLY A 149 2.85 -0.55 -20.15
C GLY A 149 1.67 -0.43 -21.12
N GLU A 150 1.90 -0.72 -22.40
CA GLU A 150 0.85 -0.65 -23.44
C GLU A 150 -0.36 -1.58 -23.17
N SER A 151 -0.17 -2.65 -22.39
CA SER A 151 -1.17 -3.69 -22.14
C SER A 151 -1.34 -4.09 -20.68
N SER A 152 -0.58 -3.48 -19.78
CA SER A 152 -0.56 -3.83 -18.36
C SER A 152 -0.36 -2.60 -17.50
N ARG A 153 -1.20 -2.49 -16.49
CA ARG A 153 -1.11 -1.47 -15.47
C ARG A 153 0.06 -1.77 -14.53
N SER A 154 0.74 -0.73 -14.07
CA SER A 154 1.86 -0.83 -13.15
C SER A 154 1.40 -1.20 -11.73
N LEU A 155 2.34 -1.68 -10.93
CA LEU A 155 2.09 -1.97 -9.52
C LEU A 155 1.76 -0.69 -8.74
N VAL A 156 2.43 0.44 -9.03
CA VAL A 156 2.14 1.76 -8.45
C VAL A 156 0.73 2.21 -8.80
N SER A 157 0.34 2.15 -10.07
CA SER A 157 -1.00 2.56 -10.52
C SER A 157 -2.10 1.73 -9.86
N SER A 158 -1.85 0.43 -9.66
CA SER A 158 -2.77 -0.47 -8.94
C SER A 158 -2.82 -0.17 -7.44
N PHE A 159 -1.68 0.20 -6.84
CA PHE A 159 -1.63 0.65 -5.45
C PHE A 159 -2.34 1.99 -5.24
N ILE A 160 -2.24 2.91 -6.19
CA ILE A 160 -2.96 4.19 -6.16
C ILE A 160 -4.47 3.93 -6.12
N ASP A 161 -5.00 3.07 -6.96
CA ASP A 161 -6.43 2.73 -6.89
C ASP A 161 -6.80 2.10 -5.55
N PHE A 162 -5.94 1.22 -5.04
CA PHE A 162 -6.14 0.57 -3.76
C PHE A 162 -6.25 1.57 -2.61
N ILE A 163 -5.41 2.61 -2.57
CA ILE A 163 -5.53 3.68 -1.56
C ILE A 163 -6.78 4.55 -1.76
N TYR A 164 -7.44 4.50 -2.92
CA TYR A 164 -8.78 5.05 -3.16
C TYR A 164 -9.91 4.01 -2.91
N ASN A 165 -9.61 2.90 -2.21
CA ASN A 165 -10.51 1.76 -1.93
C ASN A 165 -11.04 1.03 -3.17
N VAL A 166 -10.30 1.03 -4.28
CA VAL A 166 -10.64 0.30 -5.51
C VAL A 166 -9.52 -0.68 -5.83
N HIS A 167 -9.84 -1.90 -6.27
CA HIS A 167 -8.84 -2.80 -6.82
C HIS A 167 -9.43 -3.58 -7.98
N GLU A 168 -8.61 -3.93 -8.96
CA GLU A 168 -9.03 -4.83 -10.03
C GLU A 168 -9.13 -6.25 -9.46
N SER A 169 -10.26 -6.92 -9.70
CA SER A 169 -10.44 -8.34 -9.43
C SER A 169 -10.79 -9.07 -10.72
N LEU A 170 -10.33 -10.32 -10.82
CA LEU A 170 -10.63 -11.19 -11.95
C LEU A 170 -11.88 -12.02 -11.62
N GLU A 171 -13.02 -11.64 -12.18
CA GLU A 171 -14.28 -12.36 -11.95
C GLU A 171 -14.68 -13.23 -13.15
N PRO A 172 -15.26 -14.41 -12.90
CA PRO A 172 -15.85 -15.23 -13.95
C PRO A 172 -17.14 -14.59 -14.47
N VAL A 173 -17.16 -14.20 -15.75
CA VAL A 173 -18.32 -13.69 -16.48
C VAL A 173 -18.72 -14.73 -17.53
N GLY A 174 -19.57 -15.68 -17.14
CA GLY A 174 -19.94 -16.81 -18.00
C GLY A 174 -18.79 -17.81 -18.15
N GLU A 175 -18.29 -18.02 -19.38
CA GLU A 175 -17.15 -18.90 -19.68
C GLU A 175 -15.81 -18.17 -19.80
N VAL A 176 -15.80 -16.85 -19.60
CA VAL A 176 -14.59 -16.02 -19.65
C VAL A 176 -14.32 -15.35 -18.31
N PHE A 177 -13.07 -14.96 -18.08
CA PHE A 177 -12.69 -14.13 -16.94
C PHE A 177 -12.53 -12.68 -17.40
N GLU A 178 -13.16 -11.75 -16.69
CA GLU A 178 -13.02 -10.30 -16.94
C GLU A 178 -12.43 -9.61 -15.71
N PHE A 179 -11.61 -8.59 -15.95
CA PHE A 179 -11.19 -7.66 -14.92
C PHE A 179 -12.33 -6.69 -14.61
N GLN A 180 -12.62 -6.50 -13.33
CA GLN A 180 -13.58 -5.51 -12.86
C GLN A 180 -13.01 -4.73 -11.68
N ASP A 181 -13.35 -3.44 -11.63
CA ASP A 181 -13.04 -2.60 -10.47
C ASP A 181 -13.97 -2.97 -9.31
N VAL A 182 -13.38 -3.55 -8.26
CA VAL A 182 -14.08 -3.95 -7.06
C VAL A 182 -13.75 -2.97 -5.94
N LYS A 183 -14.78 -2.43 -5.31
CA LYS A 183 -14.60 -1.65 -4.08
C LYS A 183 -14.20 -2.58 -2.96
N VAL A 184 -13.19 -2.19 -2.19
CA VAL A 184 -12.79 -2.93 -0.98
C VAL A 184 -13.99 -3.01 -0.03
N ASP A 185 -14.40 -4.23 0.35
CA ASP A 185 -15.52 -4.43 1.27
C ASP A 185 -15.15 -3.93 2.67
N ASN A 186 -15.64 -2.73 2.98
CA ASN A 186 -15.44 -2.05 4.25
C ASN A 186 -16.68 -2.14 5.17
N SER A 187 -17.68 -2.97 4.84
CA SER A 187 -18.99 -3.01 5.51
C SER A 187 -18.92 -3.38 7.01
N GLY A 188 -17.87 -4.08 7.44
CA GLY A 188 -17.63 -4.45 8.84
C GLY A 188 -16.84 -3.44 9.67
N LEU A 189 -16.39 -2.32 9.07
CA LEU A 189 -15.43 -1.39 9.68
C LEU A 189 -16.13 -0.13 10.21
N LYS A 190 -15.50 0.54 11.19
CA LYS A 190 -15.97 1.81 11.77
C LYS A 190 -15.12 2.98 11.24
N ASN A 191 -15.69 4.18 11.19
CA ASN A 191 -15.02 5.43 10.76
C ASN A 191 -14.39 5.38 9.36
N ILE A 192 -15.08 4.75 8.42
CA ILE A 192 -14.61 4.58 7.05
C ILE A 192 -14.75 5.86 6.22
N SER A 193 -13.79 6.12 5.35
CA SER A 193 -13.98 6.98 4.18
C SER A 193 -14.39 6.12 2.99
N SER A 194 -15.39 6.56 2.22
CA SER A 194 -15.78 5.89 0.98
C SER A 194 -14.82 6.14 -0.19
N GLU A 195 -13.91 7.10 -0.02
CA GLU A 195 -13.05 7.63 -1.09
C GLU A 195 -11.57 7.32 -0.85
N THR A 196 -11.15 7.04 0.38
CA THR A 196 -9.73 6.83 0.70
C THR A 196 -9.57 5.75 1.75
N LEU A 197 -8.56 4.92 1.59
CA LEU A 197 -8.18 3.95 2.59
C LEU A 197 -7.63 4.66 3.83
N THR A 198 -8.38 4.62 4.92
CA THR A 198 -7.92 5.20 6.19
C THR A 198 -7.01 4.22 6.93
N PHE A 199 -6.12 4.77 7.74
CA PHE A 199 -5.26 4.05 8.67
C PHE A 199 -5.99 3.12 9.65
N GLU A 200 -7.27 3.40 9.95
CA GLU A 200 -8.09 2.50 10.76
C GLU A 200 -8.32 1.12 10.11
N ASN A 201 -8.27 1.07 8.78
CA ASN A 201 -8.57 -0.13 7.99
C ASN A 201 -7.28 -0.83 7.52
N LEU A 202 -6.12 -0.19 7.71
CA LEU A 202 -4.87 -0.57 7.07
C LEU A 202 -4.49 -2.04 7.25
N PRO A 203 -4.48 -2.64 8.47
CA PRO A 203 -4.07 -4.04 8.61
C PRO A 203 -4.94 -5.02 7.83
N HIS A 204 -6.26 -4.79 7.73
CA HIS A 204 -7.16 -5.65 6.98
C HIS A 204 -7.01 -5.43 5.47
N SER A 205 -6.87 -4.17 5.06
CA SER A 205 -6.73 -3.82 3.65
C SER A 205 -5.38 -4.28 3.09
N LEU A 206 -4.32 -4.36 3.91
CA LEU A 206 -3.04 -4.94 3.48
C LEU A 206 -3.20 -6.39 3.02
N ASP A 207 -4.01 -7.22 3.70
CA ASP A 207 -4.29 -8.59 3.24
C ASP A 207 -4.91 -8.59 1.83
N VAL A 208 -5.80 -7.64 1.54
CA VAL A 208 -6.45 -7.49 0.22
C VAL A 208 -5.43 -7.06 -0.83
N LEU A 209 -4.64 -6.01 -0.56
CA LEU A 209 -3.58 -5.57 -1.46
C LEU A 209 -2.62 -6.71 -1.78
N ILE A 210 -2.25 -7.50 -0.77
CA ILE A 210 -1.31 -8.60 -0.94
C ILE A 210 -1.90 -9.67 -1.84
N ASN A 211 -3.11 -10.15 -1.53
CA ASN A 211 -3.70 -11.29 -2.22
C ASN A 211 -4.19 -10.94 -3.62
N GLU A 212 -4.76 -9.76 -3.80
CA GLU A 212 -5.44 -9.39 -5.04
C GLU A 212 -4.55 -8.57 -6.00
N VAL A 213 -3.48 -7.93 -5.50
CA VAL A 213 -2.62 -7.06 -6.32
C VAL A 213 -1.17 -7.54 -6.33
N LEU A 214 -0.53 -7.64 -5.17
CA LEU A 214 0.91 -7.84 -5.08
C LEU A 214 1.34 -9.27 -5.48
N LEU A 215 0.69 -10.30 -4.95
CA LEU A 215 1.02 -11.69 -5.29
C LEU A 215 0.75 -12.00 -6.77
N PRO A 216 -0.40 -11.59 -7.36
CA PRO A 216 -0.61 -11.71 -8.81
C PRO A 216 0.45 -11.00 -9.64
N PHE A 217 0.87 -9.78 -9.24
CA PHE A 217 1.95 -9.06 -9.91
C PHE A 217 3.27 -9.86 -9.88
N ILE A 218 3.70 -10.30 -8.69
CA ILE A 218 4.93 -11.08 -8.52
C ILE A 218 4.86 -12.38 -9.31
N TYR A 219 3.70 -13.03 -9.32
CA TYR A 219 3.51 -14.25 -10.10
C TYR A 219 3.61 -13.96 -11.59
N ASN A 220 2.93 -12.95 -12.13
CA ASN A 220 2.99 -12.62 -13.55
C ASN A 220 4.43 -12.33 -13.99
N VAL A 221 5.12 -11.47 -13.25
CA VAL A 221 6.49 -11.06 -13.57
C VAL A 221 7.48 -12.21 -13.38
N GLY A 222 7.36 -12.98 -12.29
CA GLY A 222 8.20 -14.15 -12.03
C GLY A 222 7.94 -15.31 -12.99
N PHE A 223 6.72 -15.46 -13.49
CA PHE A 223 6.35 -16.50 -14.46
C PHE A 223 6.81 -16.12 -15.88
N ASP A 224 6.88 -14.83 -16.22
CA ASP A 224 7.49 -14.37 -17.48
C ASP A 224 9.00 -14.64 -17.51
N ASP A 225 9.70 -14.46 -16.40
CA ASP A 225 11.11 -14.87 -16.25
C ASP A 225 11.29 -16.39 -16.31
N PHE A 226 10.42 -17.14 -15.63
CA PHE A 226 10.41 -18.61 -15.73
C PHE A 226 10.17 -19.06 -17.18
N ASN A 227 9.20 -18.46 -17.88
CA ASN A 227 8.92 -18.78 -19.28
C ASN A 227 10.04 -18.35 -20.22
N GLN A 228 10.76 -17.26 -19.95
CA GLN A 228 11.94 -16.87 -20.73
C GLN A 228 13.11 -17.84 -20.52
N LEU A 229 13.36 -18.25 -19.27
CA LEU A 229 14.36 -19.28 -18.95
C LEU A 229 13.97 -20.64 -19.56
N PHE A 230 12.68 -20.99 -19.50
CA PHE A 230 12.14 -22.20 -20.11
C PHE A 230 12.22 -22.13 -21.63
N ASP A 231 11.88 -21.01 -22.29
CA ASP A 231 12.03 -20.83 -23.74
C ASP A 231 13.53 -20.87 -24.16
N GLN A 232 14.47 -20.45 -23.29
CA GLN A 232 15.92 -20.61 -23.49
C GLN A 232 16.39 -22.06 -23.34
N GLU A 233 15.75 -22.85 -22.46
CA GLU A 233 16.01 -24.29 -22.31
C GLU A 233 15.28 -25.15 -23.36
N ASP A 234 14.07 -24.79 -23.79
CA ASP A 234 13.24 -25.47 -24.80
C ASP A 234 13.74 -25.27 -26.22
N GLN A 235 14.53 -24.22 -26.49
CA GLN A 235 15.38 -24.18 -27.69
C GLN A 235 16.34 -25.38 -27.77
N LYS A 236 16.49 -26.19 -26.71
CA LYS A 236 17.17 -27.49 -26.74
C LYS A 236 16.27 -28.72 -26.79
N LYS A 237 14.94 -28.67 -26.59
CA LYS A 237 14.02 -29.83 -26.85
C LYS A 237 12.52 -29.51 -26.64
N HIS A 238 11.80 -29.49 -27.77
CA HIS A 238 10.34 -29.70 -27.96
C HIS A 238 9.35 -28.57 -27.62
N ILE A 239 8.28 -28.54 -28.42
CA ILE A 239 7.22 -27.52 -28.47
C ILE A 239 6.11 -27.91 -27.49
N VAL A 240 5.85 -27.06 -26.49
CA VAL A 240 4.64 -27.14 -25.65
C VAL A 240 3.78 -25.90 -25.87
N SER A 241 2.47 -26.10 -26.00
CA SER A 241 1.48 -25.09 -26.36
C SER A 241 1.30 -24.02 -25.28
N LYS A 242 1.59 -22.75 -25.62
CA LYS A 242 1.34 -21.57 -24.79
C LYS A 242 -0.16 -21.40 -24.48
N ILE A 243 -0.51 -21.24 -23.21
CA ILE A 243 -1.85 -20.77 -22.79
C ILE A 243 -1.93 -19.28 -23.10
N LYS A 244 -2.83 -18.88 -24.00
CA LYS A 244 -3.05 -17.48 -24.36
C LYS A 244 -4.09 -16.86 -23.43
N ILE A 245 -3.66 -16.01 -22.50
CA ILE A 245 -4.56 -15.10 -21.78
C ILE A 245 -4.80 -13.90 -22.70
N LYS A 246 -6.06 -13.61 -23.00
CA LYS A 246 -6.46 -12.56 -23.95
C LYS A 246 -7.13 -11.43 -23.17
N LYS A 247 -6.40 -10.34 -22.89
CA LYS A 247 -7.01 -9.08 -22.44
C LYS A 247 -7.77 -8.45 -23.61
N THR A 248 -9.01 -8.04 -23.39
CA THR A 248 -9.79 -7.27 -24.36
C THR A 248 -9.95 -5.85 -23.83
N ASN A 249 -9.42 -4.87 -24.57
CA ASN A 249 -9.64 -3.46 -24.28
C ASN A 249 -11.11 -3.12 -24.50
N LYS A 250 -11.82 -2.69 -23.45
CA LYS A 250 -13.14 -2.08 -23.61
C LYS A 250 -12.97 -0.68 -24.23
N LYS A 251 -13.70 -0.45 -25.32
CA LYS A 251 -13.88 0.86 -25.98
C LYS A 251 -14.84 1.74 -25.20
#